data_AF-A0AA43I1L1-F1
#
_entry.id   AF-A0AA43I1L1-F1
#
_cell.length_a   1.000
_cell.length_b   1.000
_cell.length_c   1.000
_cell.angle_alpha   90.00
_cell.angle_beta   90.00
_cell.angle_gamma   90.00
#
_symmetry.space_group_name_H-M   'P 1'
#
loop_
_entity.id
_entity.type
_entity.pdbx_description
1 polymer ?
#
loop_
_entity_poly.entity_id
_entity_poly.type
_entity_poly.pdbx_seq_one_letter_code
_entity_poly.pdbx_strand_id
1 'polypeptide(L)'
;MRRIGYLVICWVGALTLSAQTYFSRQIEELAKQVTAQCSLPTASQRFVCAKIPYPLVIRYNALQQVEHLGIELFQSDEQDYFGHVICDFHERLFLELYGLTDIGIHERGEEYSLRWEVRALTGSELLSKKDLNRLVAFIREEAEGYTLVKDSLRWTSVWKAGEQSISLEFPATFSLIYGIDKKEADDWFEQQMLALQTPRKRQQLEIRPAEFFLAKNGLWVQPGNYKYTRALNNDIYFAADATGGYRLVDDSHYPVESVINLFLQPGEKAKKMELSLLHHAYGGQKKQYSVSLYDFLLSLQNEYDAYIGFEKWEKEKEKMLLTVLFHNREFNSHHMLYIQVAPQVIEQGEGEIKGQLYTYIPNHNIRNLYKEYEEGEPYTNYMEKK
;
A
#
# COMPACT_ATOMS: atom_id res chain seq x y z
N MET A 1 61.00 50.03 -2.18
CA MET A 1 59.54 50.24 -2.23
C MET A 1 58.85 48.89 -2.35
N ARG A 2 58.06 48.53 -1.33
CA ARG A 2 57.29 47.27 -1.25
C ARG A 2 56.21 47.24 -2.33
N ARG A 3 56.04 46.11 -3.03
CA ARG A 3 54.76 45.72 -3.63
C ARG A 3 54.38 44.35 -3.09
N ILE A 4 53.40 44.35 -2.21
CA ILE A 4 52.71 43.17 -1.70
C ILE A 4 51.66 42.81 -2.76
N GLY A 5 51.86 41.69 -3.45
CA GLY A 5 50.83 41.10 -4.31
C GLY A 5 49.97 40.17 -3.47
N TYR A 6 48.72 40.54 -3.22
CA TYR A 6 47.74 39.65 -2.62
C TYR A 6 47.28 38.63 -3.67
N LEU A 7 47.66 37.37 -3.49
CA LEU A 7 47.08 36.25 -4.23
C LEU A 7 45.76 35.89 -3.53
N VAL A 8 44.63 36.37 -4.07
CA VAL A 8 43.31 35.92 -3.65
C VAL A 8 43.09 34.54 -4.27
N ILE A 9 43.31 33.48 -3.49
CA ILE A 9 42.91 32.13 -3.87
C ILE A 9 41.41 32.04 -3.60
N CYS A 10 40.60 32.26 -4.63
CA CYS A 10 39.20 31.86 -4.61
C CYS A 10 39.15 30.34 -4.48
N TRP A 11 38.88 29.87 -3.26
CA TRP A 11 38.33 28.53 -3.04
C TRP A 11 36.95 28.49 -3.70
N VAL A 12 36.89 28.07 -4.96
CA VAL A 12 35.65 27.54 -5.52
C VAL A 12 35.45 26.21 -4.82
N GLY A 13 34.65 26.22 -3.75
CA GLY A 13 34.14 25.00 -3.16
C GLY A 13 33.49 24.19 -4.28
N ALA A 14 34.08 23.05 -4.60
CA ALA A 14 33.41 22.05 -5.41
C ALA A 14 32.16 21.66 -4.62
N LEU A 15 31.01 22.22 -5.00
CA LEU A 15 29.72 21.65 -4.70
C LEU A 15 29.78 20.23 -5.26
N THR A 16 29.99 19.26 -4.38
CA THR A 16 29.78 17.86 -4.70
C THR A 16 28.32 17.75 -5.11
N LEU A 17 28.06 17.64 -6.43
CA LEU A 17 26.76 17.20 -6.91
C LEU A 17 26.49 15.86 -6.21
N SER A 18 25.56 15.83 -5.26
CA SER A 18 25.08 14.55 -4.75
C SER A 18 24.53 13.79 -5.96
N ALA A 19 24.98 12.55 -6.14
CA ALA A 19 24.41 11.69 -7.17
C ALA A 19 22.89 11.63 -6.95
N GLN A 20 22.13 11.84 -8.03
CA GLN A 20 20.68 11.77 -7.99
C GLN A 20 20.25 10.36 -7.59
N THR A 21 19.45 10.25 -6.54
CA THR A 21 18.93 8.98 -6.02
C THR A 21 17.49 8.79 -6.48
N TYR A 22 17.06 7.53 -6.55
CA TYR A 22 15.75 7.13 -7.09
C TYR A 22 15.01 6.31 -6.05
N PHE A 23 13.69 6.49 -6.01
CA PHE A 23 12.81 5.74 -5.12
C PHE A 23 12.73 4.26 -5.51
N SER A 24 12.79 3.95 -6.81
CA SER A 24 12.77 2.59 -7.32
C SER A 24 13.68 2.38 -8.53
N ARG A 25 14.00 1.12 -8.78
CA ARG A 25 14.74 0.65 -9.97
C ARG A 25 14.02 1.02 -11.26
N GLN A 26 12.69 0.93 -11.30
CA GLN A 26 11.93 1.31 -12.49
C GLN A 26 12.07 2.80 -12.80
N ILE A 27 11.99 3.67 -11.78
CA ILE A 27 12.22 5.11 -11.96
C ILE A 27 13.67 5.37 -12.37
N GLU A 28 14.65 4.66 -11.79
CA GLU A 28 16.06 4.77 -12.17
C GLU A 28 16.28 4.39 -13.64
N GLU A 29 15.69 3.30 -14.11
CA GLU A 29 15.76 2.85 -15.51
C GLU A 29 15.11 3.86 -16.45
N LEU A 30 13.94 4.38 -16.09
CA LEU A 30 13.26 5.41 -16.86
C LEU A 30 14.08 6.69 -16.93
N ALA A 31 14.68 7.10 -15.82
CA ALA A 31 15.58 8.25 -15.76
C ALA A 31 16.83 8.05 -16.63
N LYS A 32 17.42 6.85 -16.67
CA LYS A 32 18.53 6.52 -17.60
C LYS A 32 18.11 6.66 -19.06
N GLN A 33 16.89 6.25 -19.41
CA GLN A 33 16.37 6.39 -20.77
C GLN A 33 16.14 7.86 -21.17
N VAL A 34 15.60 8.66 -20.26
CA VAL A 34 15.38 10.09 -20.48
C VAL A 34 16.71 10.86 -20.51
N THR A 35 17.67 10.53 -19.63
CA THR A 35 18.97 11.22 -19.57
C THR A 35 19.84 10.98 -20.80
N ALA A 36 19.62 9.90 -21.54
CA ALA A 36 20.23 9.69 -22.85
C ALA A 36 19.80 10.73 -23.91
N GLN A 37 18.71 11.48 -23.65
CA GLN A 37 18.10 12.41 -24.59
C GLN A 37 17.99 13.85 -24.06
N CYS A 38 17.95 14.02 -22.73
CA CYS A 38 17.59 15.26 -22.04
C CYS A 38 18.40 15.41 -20.75
N SER A 39 18.55 16.62 -20.21
CA SER A 39 18.99 16.80 -18.82
C SER A 39 17.80 16.78 -17.87
N LEU A 40 17.88 16.00 -16.79
CA LEU A 40 16.84 16.01 -15.77
C LEU A 40 17.00 17.24 -14.85
N PRO A 41 15.90 17.90 -14.46
CA PRO A 41 15.90 18.87 -13.39
C PRO A 41 16.45 18.31 -12.09
N THR A 42 16.86 19.21 -11.18
CA THR A 42 17.28 18.86 -9.81
C THR A 42 16.22 19.18 -8.75
N ALA A 43 15.01 19.57 -9.17
CA ALA A 43 13.90 19.94 -8.30
C ALA A 43 12.58 19.50 -8.93
N SER A 44 11.55 19.31 -8.10
CA SER A 44 10.20 18.93 -8.55
C SER A 44 9.62 20.00 -9.46
N GLN A 45 9.41 19.68 -10.73
CA GLN A 45 8.82 20.59 -11.71
C GLN A 45 8.34 19.89 -12.97
N ARG A 46 7.58 20.62 -13.77
CA ARG A 46 7.31 20.31 -15.17
C ARG A 46 8.45 20.82 -16.04
N PHE A 47 8.86 20.07 -17.05
CA PHE A 47 9.93 20.46 -17.96
C PHE A 47 9.71 19.89 -19.36
N VAL A 48 10.36 20.51 -20.36
CA VAL A 48 10.28 20.06 -21.76
C VAL A 48 11.61 19.43 -22.16
N CYS A 49 11.55 18.31 -22.85
CA CYS A 49 12.71 17.73 -23.51
C CYS A 49 12.61 17.87 -25.03
N ALA A 50 13.67 18.35 -25.68
CA ALA A 50 13.66 18.55 -27.14
C ALA A 50 13.47 17.27 -27.98
N LYS A 51 13.67 16.08 -27.38
CA LYS A 51 13.54 14.77 -28.05
C LYS A 51 12.24 14.04 -27.71
N ILE A 52 11.50 14.51 -26.71
CA ILE A 52 10.22 13.94 -26.30
C ILE A 52 9.15 15.01 -26.56
N PRO A 53 8.17 14.76 -27.45
CA PRO A 53 7.25 15.80 -27.94
C PRO A 53 6.21 16.25 -26.90
N TYR A 54 6.25 15.68 -25.69
CA TYR A 54 5.33 15.97 -24.61
C TYR A 54 6.08 16.54 -23.40
N PRO A 55 5.46 17.46 -22.65
CA PRO A 55 6.02 17.90 -21.38
C PRO A 55 6.12 16.72 -20.41
N LEU A 56 7.16 16.77 -19.59
CA LEU A 56 7.45 15.78 -18.58
C LEU A 56 7.29 16.40 -17.21
N VAL A 57 6.98 15.56 -16.23
CA VAL A 57 6.98 15.90 -14.81
C VAL A 57 8.03 15.08 -14.09
N ILE A 58 8.74 15.71 -13.16
CA ILE A 58 9.62 15.04 -12.21
C ILE A 58 9.25 15.50 -10.80
N ARG A 59 9.21 14.56 -9.84
CA ARG A 59 8.93 14.86 -8.44
C ARG A 59 9.94 14.17 -7.52
N TYR A 60 10.32 14.88 -6.46
CA TYR A 60 11.21 14.41 -5.42
C TYR A 60 10.47 14.26 -4.09
N ASN A 61 10.78 13.18 -3.38
CA ASN A 61 10.26 12.94 -2.04
C ASN A 61 11.04 13.74 -0.97
N ALA A 62 10.61 13.63 0.29
CA ALA A 62 11.27 14.29 1.42
C ALA A 62 12.75 13.88 1.61
N LEU A 63 13.13 12.70 1.11
CA LEU A 63 14.50 12.18 1.13
C LEU A 63 15.33 12.65 -0.09
N GLN A 64 14.80 13.56 -0.91
CA GLN A 64 15.43 14.05 -2.13
C GLN A 64 15.70 12.94 -3.18
N GLN A 65 14.94 11.85 -3.13
CA GLN A 65 14.93 10.84 -4.17
C GLN A 65 13.89 11.20 -5.22
N VAL A 66 14.16 10.92 -6.48
CA VAL A 66 13.13 10.99 -7.53
C VAL A 66 12.10 9.90 -7.26
N GLU A 67 10.88 10.31 -6.95
CA GLU A 67 9.74 9.41 -6.69
C GLU A 67 8.79 9.31 -7.89
N HIS A 68 8.82 10.30 -8.79
CA HIS A 68 8.01 10.28 -10.01
C HIS A 68 8.75 10.88 -11.20
N LEU A 69 8.57 10.26 -12.36
CA LEU A 69 9.02 10.72 -13.66
C LEU A 69 8.03 10.21 -14.72
N GLY A 70 7.38 11.10 -15.46
CA GLY A 70 6.33 10.73 -16.40
C GLY A 70 6.03 11.80 -17.45
N ILE A 71 5.23 11.44 -18.46
CA ILE A 71 4.60 12.41 -19.36
C ILE A 71 3.51 13.12 -18.58
N GLU A 72 3.46 14.44 -18.60
CA GLU A 72 2.41 15.20 -17.92
C GLU A 72 1.04 14.96 -18.60
N LEU A 73 0.14 14.29 -17.89
CA LEU A 73 -1.21 13.97 -18.35
C LEU A 73 -2.29 14.63 -17.48
N PHE A 74 -2.00 14.94 -16.21
CA PHE A 74 -2.98 15.44 -15.26
C PHE A 74 -2.61 16.81 -14.70
N GLN A 75 -3.63 17.63 -14.46
CA GLN A 75 -3.50 18.85 -13.68
C GLN A 75 -3.54 18.54 -12.17
N SER A 76 -3.10 19.49 -11.36
CA SER A 76 -2.95 19.26 -9.91
C SER A 76 -4.27 19.00 -9.19
N ASP A 77 -5.37 19.60 -9.64
CA ASP A 77 -6.73 19.36 -9.13
C ASP A 77 -7.23 17.96 -9.48
N GLU A 78 -6.92 17.46 -10.68
CA GLU A 78 -7.22 16.07 -11.07
C GLU A 78 -6.42 15.07 -10.21
N GLN A 79 -5.15 15.35 -9.97
CA GLN A 79 -4.31 14.50 -9.11
C GLN A 79 -4.84 14.45 -7.67
N ASP A 80 -5.34 15.56 -7.14
CA ASP A 80 -5.96 15.60 -5.81
C ASP A 80 -7.30 14.84 -5.77
N TYR A 81 -8.07 14.86 -6.86
CA TYR A 81 -9.36 14.20 -6.94
C TYR A 81 -9.24 12.68 -7.19
N PHE A 82 -8.40 12.25 -8.12
CA PHE A 82 -8.24 10.84 -8.52
C PHE A 82 -7.15 10.11 -7.72
N GLY A 83 -6.30 10.84 -7.01
CA GLY A 83 -5.17 10.31 -6.26
C GLY A 83 -3.87 10.31 -7.06
N HIS A 84 -2.86 10.95 -6.49
CA HIS A 84 -1.51 11.11 -7.09
C HIS A 84 -0.93 9.78 -7.56
N VAL A 85 -1.07 8.71 -6.78
CA VAL A 85 -0.46 7.40 -7.08
C VAL A 85 -0.97 6.80 -8.41
N ILE A 86 -2.27 6.90 -8.69
CA ILE A 86 -2.83 6.40 -9.96
C ILE A 86 -2.48 7.33 -11.11
N CYS A 87 -2.51 8.65 -10.92
CA CYS A 87 -2.06 9.59 -11.94
C CYS A 87 -0.58 9.36 -12.30
N ASP A 88 0.29 9.23 -11.30
CA ASP A 88 1.72 8.96 -11.49
C ASP A 88 1.95 7.64 -12.23
N PHE A 89 1.16 6.60 -11.95
CA PHE A 89 1.22 5.34 -12.70
C PHE A 89 0.99 5.57 -14.19
N HIS A 90 -0.05 6.32 -14.58
CA HIS A 90 -0.35 6.59 -15.99
C HIS A 90 0.78 7.40 -16.63
N GLU A 91 1.19 8.49 -16.00
CA GLU A 91 2.24 9.37 -16.53
C GLU A 91 3.56 8.61 -16.72
N ARG A 92 3.94 7.75 -15.76
CA ARG A 92 5.09 6.86 -15.85
C ARG A 92 4.92 5.83 -16.96
N LEU A 93 3.76 5.17 -17.02
CA LEU A 93 3.46 4.14 -18.01
C LEU A 93 3.57 4.69 -19.44
N PHE A 94 2.94 5.83 -19.72
CA PHE A 94 2.99 6.43 -21.05
C PHE A 94 4.41 6.87 -21.44
N LEU A 95 5.20 7.39 -20.48
CA LEU A 95 6.61 7.71 -20.73
C LEU A 95 7.44 6.46 -21.06
N GLU A 96 7.24 5.40 -20.30
CA GLU A 96 7.91 4.13 -20.49
C GLU A 96 7.58 3.52 -21.86
N LEU A 97 6.30 3.40 -22.20
CA LEU A 97 5.86 2.87 -23.50
C LEU A 97 6.39 3.73 -24.66
N TYR A 98 6.50 5.05 -24.48
CA TYR A 98 7.06 5.94 -25.51
C TYR A 98 8.54 5.65 -25.80
N GLY A 99 9.28 5.20 -24.79
CA GLY A 99 10.68 4.79 -24.90
C GLY A 99 10.90 3.50 -25.70
N LEU A 100 9.85 2.71 -25.93
CA LEU A 100 9.94 1.38 -26.53
C LEU A 100 9.74 1.39 -28.06
N THR A 101 10.07 0.24 -28.66
CA THR A 101 9.70 -0.13 -30.04
C THR A 101 8.28 -0.72 -30.05
N ASP A 102 7.69 -0.91 -31.23
CA ASP A 102 6.35 -1.52 -31.34
C ASP A 102 6.29 -2.91 -30.67
N ILE A 103 7.34 -3.72 -30.82
CA ILE A 103 7.46 -5.03 -30.15
C ILE A 103 7.54 -4.85 -28.63
N GLY A 104 8.37 -3.91 -28.16
CA GLY A 104 8.51 -3.64 -26.72
C GLY A 104 7.23 -3.12 -26.07
N ILE A 105 6.45 -2.30 -26.77
CA ILE A 105 5.13 -1.84 -26.31
C ILE A 105 4.20 -3.03 -26.08
N HIS A 106 4.19 -3.99 -27.00
CA HIS A 106 3.38 -5.21 -26.87
C HIS A 106 3.85 -6.08 -25.70
N GLU A 107 5.15 -6.39 -25.64
CA GLU A 107 5.74 -7.20 -24.56
C GLU A 107 5.46 -6.57 -23.19
N ARG A 108 5.60 -5.25 -23.06
CA ARG A 108 5.28 -4.53 -21.82
C ARG A 108 3.79 -4.54 -21.50
N GLY A 109 2.94 -4.44 -22.52
CA GLY A 109 1.49 -4.57 -22.37
C GLY A 109 1.09 -5.94 -21.83
N GLU A 110 1.71 -7.02 -22.32
CA GLU A 110 1.49 -8.38 -21.81
C GLU A 110 2.03 -8.56 -20.40
N GLU A 111 3.26 -8.11 -20.13
CA GLU A 111 3.91 -8.16 -18.81
C GLU A 111 3.04 -7.49 -17.73
N TYR A 112 2.48 -6.32 -18.04
CA TYR A 112 1.62 -5.57 -17.14
C TYR A 112 0.15 -5.98 -17.24
N SER A 113 -0.17 -6.94 -18.10
CA SER A 113 -1.54 -7.43 -18.36
C SER A 113 -2.51 -6.29 -18.66
N LEU A 114 -2.10 -5.32 -19.48
CA LEU A 114 -2.89 -4.16 -19.88
C LEU A 114 -3.93 -4.56 -20.93
N ARG A 115 -5.09 -3.91 -20.91
CA ARG A 115 -6.09 -4.04 -21.98
C ARG A 115 -6.55 -2.66 -22.42
N TRP A 116 -6.61 -2.49 -23.73
CA TRP A 116 -6.94 -1.23 -24.37
C TRP A 116 -8.24 -1.37 -25.15
N GLU A 117 -9.14 -0.40 -24.99
CA GLU A 117 -10.29 -0.23 -25.89
C GLU A 117 -10.25 1.21 -26.41
N VAL A 118 -10.06 1.35 -27.72
CA VAL A 118 -9.93 2.65 -28.38
C VAL A 118 -11.08 2.81 -29.35
N ARG A 119 -12.07 3.63 -28.99
CA ARG A 119 -13.20 3.94 -29.86
C ARG A 119 -12.87 5.17 -30.71
N ALA A 120 -12.95 4.99 -32.02
CA ALA A 120 -12.83 6.02 -33.04
C ALA A 120 -11.44 6.67 -33.26
N LEU A 121 -10.35 6.20 -32.61
CA LEU A 121 -8.99 6.73 -32.84
C LEU A 121 -8.05 5.75 -33.57
N THR A 122 -8.25 4.43 -33.45
CA THR A 122 -7.41 3.40 -34.10
C THR A 122 -8.27 2.24 -34.60
N GLY A 123 -8.07 1.81 -35.85
CA GLY A 123 -8.72 0.63 -36.44
C GLY A 123 -7.96 -0.68 -36.22
N SER A 124 -6.96 -0.68 -35.33
CA SER A 124 -6.05 -1.81 -35.06
C SER A 124 -6.18 -2.25 -33.60
N GLU A 125 -6.19 -3.57 -33.38
CA GLU A 125 -6.16 -4.20 -32.06
C GLU A 125 -4.78 -4.09 -31.37
N LEU A 126 -3.71 -3.87 -32.16
CA LEU A 126 -2.34 -3.73 -31.67
C LEU A 126 -1.92 -2.26 -31.63
N LEU A 127 -1.39 -1.82 -30.48
CA LEU A 127 -0.86 -0.48 -30.29
C LEU A 127 0.54 -0.35 -30.88
N SER A 128 0.68 0.45 -31.94
CA SER A 128 1.98 0.91 -32.42
C SER A 128 2.44 2.18 -31.70
N LYS A 129 3.72 2.56 -31.86
CA LYS A 129 4.26 3.84 -31.39
C LYS A 129 3.51 5.05 -31.98
N LYS A 130 3.03 4.92 -33.22
CA LYS A 130 2.21 5.96 -33.86
C LYS A 130 0.86 6.10 -33.17
N ASP A 131 0.26 4.98 -32.77
CA ASP A 131 -1.00 4.98 -32.03
C ASP A 131 -0.80 5.57 -30.64
N LEU A 132 0.28 5.20 -29.93
CA LEU A 132 0.61 5.77 -28.63
C LEU A 132 0.71 7.31 -28.67
N ASN A 133 1.38 7.87 -29.68
CA ASN A 133 1.46 9.33 -29.86
C ASN A 133 0.08 9.97 -30.04
N ARG A 134 -0.83 9.31 -30.79
CA ARG A 134 -2.20 9.79 -30.97
C ARG A 134 -2.99 9.70 -29.67
N LEU A 135 -2.82 8.63 -28.89
CA LEU A 135 -3.47 8.47 -27.60
C LEU A 135 -3.02 9.57 -26.62
N VAL A 136 -1.71 9.83 -26.50
CA VAL A 136 -1.19 10.87 -25.62
C VAL A 136 -1.67 12.26 -26.07
N ALA A 137 -1.68 12.54 -27.37
CA ALA A 137 -2.22 13.80 -27.90
C ALA A 137 -3.70 13.95 -27.56
N PHE A 138 -4.52 12.94 -27.80
CA PHE A 138 -5.95 12.94 -27.46
C PHE A 138 -6.17 13.19 -25.97
N ILE A 139 -5.46 12.46 -25.09
CA ILE A 139 -5.60 12.58 -23.63
C ILE A 139 -5.31 14.01 -23.17
N ARG A 140 -4.27 14.65 -23.74
CA ARG A 140 -3.82 15.96 -23.28
C ARG A 140 -4.55 17.14 -23.91
N GLU A 141 -5.00 17.00 -25.15
CA GLU A 141 -5.45 18.14 -25.97
C GLU A 141 -6.94 18.07 -26.33
N GLU A 142 -7.53 16.88 -26.32
CA GLU A 142 -8.90 16.66 -26.81
C GLU A 142 -9.85 16.12 -25.75
N ALA A 143 -9.35 15.34 -24.77
CA ALA A 143 -10.19 14.74 -23.73
C ALA A 143 -10.88 15.82 -22.87
N GLU A 144 -12.21 15.73 -22.80
CA GLU A 144 -13.06 16.63 -22.01
C GLU A 144 -13.33 16.07 -20.61
N GLY A 145 -13.07 14.78 -20.41
CA GLY A 145 -13.28 14.13 -19.12
C GLY A 145 -12.47 12.86 -18.95
N TYR A 146 -12.12 12.61 -17.69
CA TYR A 146 -11.46 11.38 -17.21
C TYR A 146 -12.34 10.71 -16.16
N THR A 147 -12.49 9.40 -16.26
CA THR A 147 -13.16 8.58 -15.24
C THR A 147 -12.28 7.42 -14.85
N LEU A 148 -12.17 7.20 -13.55
CA LEU A 148 -11.46 6.08 -12.96
C LEU A 148 -12.47 5.20 -12.21
N VAL A 149 -12.59 3.95 -12.63
CA VAL A 149 -13.47 2.97 -11.99
C VAL A 149 -12.65 1.76 -11.58
N LYS A 150 -13.06 1.11 -10.51
CA LYS A 150 -12.42 -0.10 -10.02
C LYS A 150 -13.42 -1.21 -9.76
N ASP A 151 -13.09 -2.40 -10.22
CA ASP A 151 -13.71 -3.63 -9.74
C ASP A 151 -12.88 -4.28 -8.61
N SER A 152 -13.08 -5.56 -8.32
CA SER A 152 -12.33 -6.22 -7.23
C SER A 152 -10.85 -6.49 -7.54
N LEU A 153 -10.44 -6.48 -8.82
CA LEU A 153 -9.13 -6.92 -9.28
C LEU A 153 -8.40 -5.90 -10.16
N ARG A 154 -9.12 -4.98 -10.81
CA ARG A 154 -8.61 -4.15 -11.89
C ARG A 154 -9.17 -2.74 -11.82
N TRP A 155 -8.34 -1.79 -12.25
CA TRP A 155 -8.73 -0.41 -12.51
C TRP A 155 -9.07 -0.26 -14.00
N THR A 156 -9.99 0.65 -14.30
CA THR A 156 -10.34 1.07 -15.65
C THR A 156 -10.31 2.59 -15.70
N SER A 157 -9.38 3.10 -16.49
CA SER A 157 -9.21 4.51 -16.78
C SER A 157 -9.82 4.82 -18.12
N VAL A 158 -10.71 5.81 -18.19
CA VAL A 158 -11.36 6.19 -19.44
C VAL A 158 -11.23 7.69 -19.68
N TRP A 159 -10.66 8.07 -20.81
CA TRP A 159 -10.63 9.43 -21.33
C TRP A 159 -11.65 9.57 -22.46
N LYS A 160 -12.45 10.64 -22.46
CA LYS A 160 -13.55 10.83 -23.42
C LYS A 160 -13.59 12.24 -24.00
N ALA A 161 -14.02 12.33 -25.26
CA ALA A 161 -14.36 13.56 -25.95
C ALA A 161 -15.52 13.27 -26.92
N GLY A 162 -16.74 13.73 -26.61
CA GLY A 162 -17.94 13.32 -27.35
C GLY A 162 -18.10 11.80 -27.45
N GLU A 163 -18.13 11.28 -28.68
CA GLU A 163 -18.24 9.83 -28.98
C GLU A 163 -16.88 9.10 -29.01
N GLN A 164 -15.77 9.83 -28.93
CA GLN A 164 -14.44 9.24 -28.91
C GLN A 164 -14.03 8.88 -27.48
N SER A 165 -13.40 7.73 -27.31
CA SER A 165 -12.92 7.33 -25.99
C SER A 165 -11.72 6.39 -26.04
N ILE A 166 -10.83 6.54 -25.08
CA ILE A 166 -9.75 5.61 -24.79
C ILE A 166 -10.02 5.00 -23.42
N SER A 167 -10.02 3.67 -23.34
CA SER A 167 -10.08 2.93 -22.09
C SER A 167 -8.80 2.13 -21.90
N LEU A 168 -8.22 2.21 -20.71
CA LEU A 168 -7.10 1.40 -20.25
C LEU A 168 -7.51 0.64 -18.99
N GLU A 169 -7.50 -0.68 -19.08
CA GLU A 169 -7.74 -1.56 -17.94
C GLU A 169 -6.42 -2.19 -17.48
N PHE A 170 -6.10 -2.09 -16.19
CA PHE A 170 -4.86 -2.60 -15.61
C PHE A 170 -5.09 -3.28 -14.25
N PRO A 171 -4.25 -4.27 -13.87
CA PRO A 171 -4.33 -4.91 -12.56
C PRO A 171 -4.24 -3.90 -11.40
N ALA A 172 -5.11 -4.03 -10.42
CA ALA A 172 -5.00 -3.30 -9.16
C ALA A 172 -3.95 -3.97 -8.29
N THR A 173 -2.67 -3.90 -8.67
CA THR A 173 -1.56 -4.49 -7.92
C THR A 173 -0.59 -3.41 -7.47
N PHE A 174 -0.16 -3.52 -6.22
CA PHE A 174 0.74 -2.55 -5.58
C PHE A 174 2.04 -2.35 -6.38
N SER A 175 2.68 -3.44 -6.82
CA SER A 175 3.94 -3.40 -7.55
C SER A 175 3.84 -2.67 -8.90
N LEU A 176 2.75 -2.87 -9.64
CA LEU A 176 2.53 -2.21 -10.93
C LEU A 176 2.30 -0.72 -10.75
N ILE A 177 1.40 -0.37 -9.83
CA ILE A 177 0.94 1.01 -9.62
C ILE A 177 2.04 1.88 -8.99
N TYR A 178 2.79 1.37 -8.01
CA TYR A 178 3.94 2.10 -7.45
C TYR A 178 5.20 1.99 -8.30
N GLY A 179 5.26 1.02 -9.21
CA GLY A 179 6.45 0.77 -10.02
C GLY A 179 7.65 0.32 -9.20
N ILE A 180 7.39 -0.59 -8.25
CA ILE A 180 8.39 -1.17 -7.35
C ILE A 180 8.23 -2.68 -7.32
N ASP A 181 9.35 -3.39 -7.30
CA ASP A 181 9.29 -4.85 -7.16
C ASP A 181 9.11 -5.29 -5.70
N LYS A 182 8.90 -6.59 -5.50
CA LYS A 182 8.61 -7.14 -4.16
C LYS A 182 9.76 -6.92 -3.16
N LYS A 183 11.01 -6.96 -3.61
CA LYS A 183 12.16 -6.71 -2.73
C LYS A 183 12.17 -5.25 -2.30
N GLU A 184 12.00 -4.33 -3.24
CA GLU A 184 11.91 -2.89 -2.95
C GLU A 184 10.73 -2.57 -2.02
N ALA A 185 9.58 -3.18 -2.24
CA ALA A 185 8.41 -3.01 -1.38
C ALA A 185 8.68 -3.47 0.06
N ASP A 186 9.36 -4.60 0.25
CA ASP A 186 9.72 -5.10 1.58
C ASP A 186 10.78 -4.24 2.28
N ASP A 187 11.77 -3.75 1.52
CA ASP A 187 12.76 -2.80 2.00
C ASP A 187 12.09 -1.47 2.42
N TRP A 188 11.17 -0.97 1.59
CA TRP A 188 10.41 0.24 1.87
C TRP A 188 9.51 0.10 3.09
N PHE A 189 8.77 -1.00 3.23
CA PHE A 189 7.89 -1.21 4.39
C PHE A 189 8.67 -1.18 5.70
N GLU A 190 9.79 -1.90 5.78
CA GLU A 190 10.65 -1.87 6.96
C GLU A 190 11.13 -0.44 7.30
N GLN A 191 11.61 0.30 6.30
CA GLN A 191 12.05 1.68 6.50
C GLN A 191 10.91 2.58 7.01
N GLN A 192 9.71 2.44 6.44
CA GLN A 192 8.54 3.17 6.88
C GLN A 192 8.18 2.85 8.33
N MET A 193 8.25 1.58 8.71
CA MET A 193 7.96 1.13 10.09
C MET A 193 9.00 1.66 11.09
N LEU A 194 10.29 1.65 10.73
CA LEU A 194 11.37 2.17 11.58
C LEU A 194 11.38 3.69 11.67
N ALA A 195 10.88 4.39 10.65
CA ALA A 195 10.78 5.84 10.61
C ALA A 195 9.52 6.38 11.31
N LEU A 196 8.65 5.53 11.84
CA LEU A 196 7.44 5.96 12.55
C LEU A 196 7.83 6.79 13.78
N GLN A 197 7.50 8.07 13.75
CA GLN A 197 7.55 8.98 14.89
C GLN A 197 6.21 9.69 14.93
N THR A 198 5.26 9.27 15.78
CA THR A 198 3.88 9.72 15.63
C THR A 198 3.25 10.38 16.84
N PRO A 199 2.51 11.47 16.56
CA PRO A 199 1.16 11.66 17.04
C PRO A 199 0.19 11.58 15.84
N ARG A 200 -0.07 10.37 15.30
CA ARG A 200 -1.16 10.16 14.34
C ARG A 200 -2.48 10.21 15.10
N LYS A 201 -3.48 10.88 14.54
CA LYS A 201 -4.84 10.86 15.09
C LYS A 201 -5.47 9.52 14.74
N ARG A 202 -5.88 8.78 15.76
CA ARG A 202 -6.63 7.54 15.62
C ARG A 202 -8.00 7.82 14.99
N GLN A 203 -8.40 7.03 14.01
CA GLN A 203 -9.80 6.93 13.62
C GLN A 203 -10.50 6.02 14.64
N GLN A 204 -11.51 6.54 15.34
CA GLN A 204 -12.34 5.69 16.20
C GLN A 204 -13.36 4.98 15.32
N LEU A 205 -13.52 3.66 15.51
CA LEU A 205 -14.63 2.97 14.88
C LEU A 205 -15.92 3.44 15.54
N GLU A 206 -16.95 3.57 14.72
CA GLU A 206 -18.29 3.90 15.20
C GLU A 206 -18.84 2.73 16.01
N ILE A 207 -19.23 2.99 17.26
CA ILE A 207 -19.87 2.00 18.13
C ILE A 207 -21.37 2.12 17.92
N ARG A 208 -22.02 1.02 17.54
CA ARG A 208 -23.44 0.95 17.20
C ARG A 208 -24.16 -0.09 18.07
N PRO A 209 -24.54 0.26 19.31
CA PRO A 209 -25.14 -0.69 20.25
C PRO A 209 -26.41 -1.38 19.74
N ALA A 210 -27.17 -0.73 18.86
CA ALA A 210 -28.38 -1.31 18.25
C ALA A 210 -28.09 -2.54 17.36
N GLU A 211 -26.85 -2.70 16.89
CA GLU A 211 -26.42 -3.83 16.06
C GLU A 211 -25.85 -4.99 16.89
N PHE A 212 -25.77 -4.85 18.23
CA PHE A 212 -25.11 -5.83 19.07
C PHE A 212 -25.94 -7.10 19.21
N PHE A 213 -25.25 -8.25 19.25
CA PHE A 213 -25.83 -9.51 19.66
C PHE A 213 -25.07 -10.10 20.86
N LEU A 214 -25.78 -10.84 21.71
CA LEU A 214 -25.18 -11.54 22.84
C LEU A 214 -24.58 -12.86 22.39
N ALA A 215 -23.26 -13.01 22.53
CA ALA A 215 -22.54 -14.24 22.23
C ALA A 215 -22.64 -15.25 23.39
N LYS A 216 -22.34 -16.52 23.09
CA LYS A 216 -22.42 -17.63 24.07
C LYS A 216 -21.52 -17.46 25.29
N ASN A 217 -20.42 -16.71 25.16
CA ASN A 217 -19.47 -16.41 26.23
C ASN A 217 -19.94 -15.23 27.13
N GLY A 218 -21.15 -14.69 26.91
CA GLY A 218 -21.72 -13.60 27.69
C GLY A 218 -21.27 -12.20 27.25
N LEU A 219 -20.48 -12.09 26.19
CA LEU A 219 -20.06 -10.82 25.60
C LEU A 219 -21.07 -10.32 24.58
N TRP A 220 -21.19 -9.00 24.48
CA TRP A 220 -21.90 -8.33 23.40
C TRP A 220 -20.95 -8.12 22.22
N VAL A 221 -21.43 -8.39 21.01
CA VAL A 221 -20.60 -8.34 19.81
C VAL A 221 -21.21 -7.36 18.83
N GLN A 222 -20.43 -6.37 18.38
CA GLN A 222 -20.73 -5.61 17.18
C GLN A 222 -20.23 -6.43 15.97
N PRO A 223 -21.12 -6.96 15.12
CA PRO A 223 -20.72 -7.78 14.00
C PRO A 223 -19.94 -6.95 12.99
N GLY A 224 -18.83 -7.52 12.54
CA GLY A 224 -18.03 -7.01 11.45
C GLY A 224 -18.28 -7.76 10.13
N ASN A 225 -17.41 -7.50 9.16
CA ASN A 225 -17.25 -8.33 7.97
C ASN A 225 -16.25 -9.46 8.25
N TYR A 226 -16.30 -10.50 7.42
CA TYR A 226 -15.31 -11.57 7.45
C TYR A 226 -14.54 -11.64 6.13
N LYS A 227 -13.36 -12.24 6.18
CA LYS A 227 -12.48 -12.42 5.02
C LYS A 227 -12.11 -13.89 4.88
N TYR A 228 -12.48 -14.50 3.76
CA TYR A 228 -12.34 -15.93 3.43
C TYR A 228 -13.10 -16.90 4.35
N THR A 229 -12.96 -16.80 5.67
CA THR A 229 -13.66 -17.63 6.65
C THR A 229 -14.31 -16.76 7.73
N ARG A 230 -15.39 -17.23 8.36
CA ARG A 230 -16.03 -16.51 9.49
C ARG A 230 -15.14 -16.35 10.72
N ALA A 231 -14.13 -17.21 10.85
CA ALA A 231 -13.16 -17.14 11.94
C ALA A 231 -12.15 -15.99 11.76
N LEU A 232 -11.99 -15.47 10.54
CA LEU A 232 -11.16 -14.31 10.23
C LEU A 232 -12.07 -13.11 9.96
N ASN A 233 -12.41 -12.38 11.02
CA ASN A 233 -13.40 -11.30 10.99
C ASN A 233 -12.89 -10.04 11.69
N ASN A 234 -13.71 -8.99 11.69
CA ASN A 234 -13.43 -7.77 12.44
C ASN A 234 -14.54 -7.43 13.42
N ASP A 235 -15.08 -8.45 14.07
CA ASP A 235 -16.04 -8.31 15.18
C ASP A 235 -15.38 -7.55 16.35
N ILE A 236 -16.17 -6.70 17.01
CA ILE A 236 -15.72 -5.94 18.19
C ILE A 236 -16.49 -6.42 19.42
N TYR A 237 -15.76 -6.72 20.49
CA TYR A 237 -16.31 -7.35 21.69
C TYR A 237 -16.49 -6.36 22.84
N PHE A 238 -17.64 -6.44 23.51
CA PHE A 238 -18.02 -5.56 24.60
C PHE A 238 -18.53 -6.35 25.81
N ALA A 239 -18.20 -5.88 27.00
CA ALA A 239 -18.82 -6.32 28.25
C ALA A 239 -19.90 -5.31 28.66
N ALA A 240 -20.96 -5.78 29.30
CA ALA A 240 -21.92 -4.89 29.94
C ALA A 240 -21.23 -4.16 31.12
N ASP A 241 -21.44 -2.86 31.23
CA ASP A 241 -21.00 -2.10 32.39
C ASP A 241 -22.07 -2.07 33.49
N ALA A 242 -21.67 -1.65 34.70
CA ALA A 242 -22.55 -1.59 35.87
C ALA A 242 -23.70 -0.57 35.72
N THR A 243 -23.61 0.33 34.74
CA THR A 243 -24.62 1.37 34.46
C THR A 243 -25.58 0.98 33.33
N GLY A 244 -25.46 -0.23 32.79
CA GLY A 244 -26.27 -0.72 31.67
C GLY A 244 -25.75 -0.31 30.29
N GLY A 245 -24.57 0.28 30.21
CA GLY A 245 -23.85 0.57 28.97
C GLY A 245 -22.91 -0.58 28.56
N TYR A 246 -22.05 -0.28 27.58
CA TYR A 246 -21.12 -1.25 26.99
C TYR A 246 -19.68 -0.71 27.06
N ARG A 247 -18.77 -1.55 27.55
CA ARG A 247 -17.34 -1.26 27.62
C ARG A 247 -16.58 -2.21 26.71
N LEU A 248 -15.62 -1.68 25.94
CA LEU A 248 -14.73 -2.50 25.12
C LEU A 248 -14.01 -3.54 26.00
N VAL A 249 -14.01 -4.79 25.56
CA VAL A 249 -13.28 -5.88 26.23
C VAL A 249 -11.78 -5.68 26.02
N ASP A 250 -11.03 -5.59 27.11
CA ASP A 250 -9.59 -5.31 27.11
C ASP A 250 -8.86 -5.93 28.31
N ASP A 251 -9.40 -7.01 28.88
CA ASP A 251 -8.95 -7.64 30.12
C ASP A 251 -8.69 -9.15 30.01
N SER A 252 -7.95 -9.68 30.98
CA SER A 252 -7.45 -11.06 30.95
C SER A 252 -8.49 -12.15 31.14
N HIS A 253 -9.75 -11.82 31.51
CA HIS A 253 -10.84 -12.82 31.56
C HIS A 253 -11.27 -13.25 30.16
N TYR A 254 -11.09 -12.36 29.17
CA TYR A 254 -11.41 -12.58 27.76
C TYR A 254 -10.16 -12.27 26.92
N PRO A 255 -9.09 -13.07 27.05
CA PRO A 255 -7.78 -12.68 26.55
C PRO A 255 -7.72 -12.69 25.01
N VAL A 256 -8.49 -13.57 24.35
CA VAL A 256 -8.56 -13.63 22.88
C VAL A 256 -9.29 -12.40 22.33
N GLU A 257 -10.48 -12.13 22.85
CA GLU A 257 -11.32 -10.99 22.45
C GLU A 257 -10.63 -9.66 22.74
N SER A 258 -9.87 -9.58 23.84
CA SER A 258 -9.06 -8.41 24.19
C SER A 258 -7.93 -8.16 23.18
N VAL A 259 -7.25 -9.20 22.70
CA VAL A 259 -6.24 -9.05 21.63
C VAL A 259 -6.90 -8.61 20.32
N ILE A 260 -8.06 -9.18 19.96
CA ILE A 260 -8.78 -8.78 18.76
C ILE A 260 -9.14 -7.29 18.83
N ASN A 261 -9.76 -6.86 19.94
CA ASN A 261 -10.09 -5.46 20.18
C ASN A 261 -8.86 -4.55 20.21
N LEU A 262 -7.73 -5.01 20.77
CA LEU A 262 -6.47 -4.26 20.78
C LEU A 262 -5.98 -3.94 19.36
N PHE A 263 -6.09 -4.91 18.43
CA PHE A 263 -5.68 -4.73 17.03
C PHE A 263 -6.68 -3.91 16.22
N LEU A 264 -7.98 -4.06 16.46
CA LEU A 264 -9.02 -3.31 15.76
C LEU A 264 -9.18 -1.88 16.27
N GLN A 265 -8.98 -1.68 17.58
CA GLN A 265 -9.28 -0.45 18.32
C GLN A 265 -8.12 -0.08 19.27
N PRO A 266 -6.92 0.21 18.75
CA PRO A 266 -5.71 0.41 19.56
C PRO A 266 -5.86 1.59 20.54
N GLY A 267 -5.98 1.28 21.83
CA GLY A 267 -6.07 2.25 22.93
C GLY A 267 -4.72 2.61 23.55
N GLU A 268 -4.76 3.26 24.70
CA GLU A 268 -3.54 3.65 25.44
C GLU A 268 -2.64 2.46 25.81
N LYS A 269 -3.22 1.27 26.04
CA LYS A 269 -2.45 0.03 26.29
C LYS A 269 -1.51 -0.31 25.12
N ALA A 270 -1.94 -0.12 23.88
CA ALA A 270 -1.10 -0.42 22.71
C ALA A 270 0.16 0.47 22.65
N LYS A 271 0.15 1.66 23.27
CA LYS A 271 1.32 2.56 23.30
C LYS A 271 2.44 2.04 24.20
N LYS A 272 2.13 1.13 25.12
CA LYS A 272 3.09 0.50 26.04
C LYS A 272 3.49 -0.90 25.59
N MET A 273 3.04 -1.31 24.40
CA MET A 273 3.31 -2.62 23.85
C MET A 273 4.23 -2.50 22.65
N GLU A 274 5.21 -3.39 22.58
CA GLU A 274 6.11 -3.53 21.44
C GLU A 274 5.70 -4.74 20.60
N LEU A 275 5.77 -4.58 19.29
CA LEU A 275 5.61 -5.64 18.32
C LEU A 275 6.99 -6.00 17.76
N SER A 276 7.53 -7.13 18.20
CA SER A 276 8.78 -7.69 17.68
C SER A 276 8.51 -8.52 16.44
N LEU A 277 8.99 -8.06 15.29
CA LEU A 277 8.67 -8.60 13.98
C LEU A 277 9.82 -9.46 13.44
N LEU A 278 9.48 -10.64 12.95
CA LEU A 278 10.25 -11.39 11.97
C LEU A 278 9.58 -11.21 10.60
N HIS A 279 10.12 -10.32 9.79
CA HIS A 279 9.61 -10.01 8.46
C HIS A 279 10.22 -10.95 7.42
N HIS A 280 9.38 -11.79 6.82
CA HIS A 280 9.74 -12.69 5.73
C HIS A 280 9.70 -11.92 4.41
N ALA A 281 10.87 -11.43 4.00
CA ALA A 281 11.05 -10.64 2.80
C ALA A 281 11.32 -11.51 1.56
N TYR A 282 11.24 -10.89 0.38
CA TYR A 282 11.51 -11.55 -0.89
C TYR A 282 12.85 -12.33 -0.92
N GLY A 283 12.87 -13.44 -1.67
CA GLY A 283 14.07 -14.28 -1.82
C GLY A 283 14.45 -15.08 -0.57
N GLY A 284 13.52 -15.25 0.39
CA GLY A 284 13.77 -15.99 1.63
C GLY A 284 14.57 -15.20 2.67
N GLN A 285 14.75 -13.90 2.45
CA GLN A 285 15.39 -13.03 3.43
C GLN A 285 14.50 -12.86 4.67
N LYS A 286 15.13 -12.77 5.83
CA LYS A 286 14.45 -12.54 7.09
C LYS A 286 15.04 -11.30 7.73
N LYS A 287 14.18 -10.36 8.08
CA LYS A 287 14.55 -9.13 8.78
C LYS A 287 13.90 -9.13 10.15
N GLN A 288 14.62 -8.61 11.13
CA GLN A 288 14.13 -8.56 12.51
C GLN A 288 14.23 -7.13 13.02
N TYR A 289 13.10 -6.60 13.45
CA TYR A 289 12.98 -5.27 14.02
C TYR A 289 11.80 -5.22 14.98
N SER A 290 11.78 -4.24 15.88
CA SER A 290 10.68 -4.01 16.81
C SER A 290 10.12 -2.61 16.61
N VAL A 291 8.80 -2.49 16.74
CA VAL A 291 8.08 -1.23 16.65
C VAL A 291 7.05 -1.12 17.76
N SER A 292 6.65 0.11 18.08
CA SER A 292 5.45 0.36 18.89
C SER A 292 4.23 -0.28 18.24
N LEU A 293 3.47 -1.09 18.98
CA LEU A 293 2.24 -1.70 18.47
C LEU A 293 1.25 -0.62 18.03
N TYR A 294 1.12 0.45 18.81
CA TYR A 294 0.25 1.57 18.50
C TYR A 294 0.63 2.23 17.16
N ASP A 295 1.90 2.52 16.96
CA ASP A 295 2.37 3.18 15.72
C ASP A 295 2.24 2.25 14.52
N PHE A 296 2.53 0.96 14.67
CA PHE A 296 2.29 -0.05 13.64
C PHE A 296 0.83 -0.08 13.20
N LEU A 297 -0.11 -0.19 14.15
CA LEU A 297 -1.54 -0.26 13.83
C LEU A 297 -2.08 1.04 13.23
N LEU A 298 -1.67 2.20 13.76
CA LEU A 298 -2.02 3.49 13.18
C LEU A 298 -1.37 3.73 11.81
N SER A 299 -0.26 3.06 11.51
CA SER A 299 0.37 3.18 10.21
C SER A 299 -0.50 2.59 9.09
N LEU A 300 -1.31 1.58 9.42
CA LEU A 300 -2.14 0.83 8.48
C LEU A 300 -3.62 1.24 8.50
N GLN A 301 -4.10 1.89 9.58
CA GLN A 301 -5.52 2.09 9.87
C GLN A 301 -6.33 2.77 8.74
N ASN A 302 -5.72 3.69 7.98
CA ASN A 302 -6.44 4.45 6.95
C ASN A 302 -6.49 3.74 5.59
N GLU A 303 -5.58 2.80 5.34
CA GLU A 303 -5.39 2.17 4.03
C GLU A 303 -5.78 0.69 4.02
N TYR A 304 -5.91 0.08 5.20
CA TYR A 304 -6.14 -1.35 5.36
C TYR A 304 -7.31 -1.66 6.29
N ASP A 305 -8.17 -2.58 5.86
CA ASP A 305 -9.09 -3.26 6.76
C ASP A 305 -8.35 -4.39 7.48
N ALA A 306 -8.39 -4.42 8.81
CA ALA A 306 -7.86 -5.53 9.60
C ALA A 306 -8.93 -6.59 9.86
N TYR A 307 -8.59 -7.86 9.68
CA TYR A 307 -9.37 -9.04 10.06
C TYR A 307 -8.51 -9.94 10.92
N ILE A 308 -9.02 -10.42 12.05
CA ILE A 308 -8.28 -11.20 13.04
C ILE A 308 -8.96 -12.54 13.22
N GLY A 309 -8.15 -13.60 13.28
CA GLY A 309 -8.60 -14.95 13.58
C GLY A 309 -7.76 -15.59 14.66
N PHE A 310 -8.42 -16.12 15.69
CA PHE A 310 -7.77 -16.94 16.69
C PHE A 310 -7.50 -18.34 16.12
N GLU A 311 -6.25 -18.80 16.26
CA GLU A 311 -5.87 -20.13 15.77
C GLU A 311 -5.94 -21.17 16.87
N LYS A 312 -5.16 -20.97 17.94
CA LYS A 312 -5.04 -21.93 19.04
C LYS A 312 -4.36 -21.36 20.27
N TRP A 313 -4.53 -22.08 21.37
CA TRP A 313 -3.70 -21.97 22.57
C TRP A 313 -2.50 -22.91 22.48
N GLU A 314 -1.29 -22.38 22.57
CA GLU A 314 -0.08 -23.17 22.84
C GLU A 314 0.06 -23.37 24.34
N LYS A 315 -0.60 -24.41 24.87
CA LYS A 315 -0.66 -24.70 26.31
C LYS A 315 0.72 -24.81 26.97
N GLU A 316 1.69 -25.42 26.29
CA GLU A 316 3.05 -25.62 26.80
C GLU A 316 3.84 -24.31 26.98
N LYS A 317 3.50 -23.27 26.20
CA LYS A 317 4.19 -21.98 26.24
C LYS A 317 3.34 -20.87 26.88
N GLU A 318 2.11 -21.21 27.28
CA GLU A 318 1.08 -20.28 27.78
C GLU A 318 0.84 -19.08 26.85
N LYS A 319 0.73 -19.34 25.54
CA LYS A 319 0.54 -18.29 24.53
C LYS A 319 -0.63 -18.56 23.62
N MET A 320 -1.26 -17.47 23.18
CA MET A 320 -2.27 -17.48 22.13
C MET A 320 -1.60 -17.21 20.79
N LEU A 321 -2.05 -17.92 19.76
CA LEU A 321 -1.70 -17.67 18.37
C LEU A 321 -2.90 -17.11 17.62
N LEU A 322 -2.67 -16.01 16.92
CA LEU A 322 -3.67 -15.36 16.09
C LEU A 322 -3.07 -14.98 14.73
N THR A 323 -3.90 -15.00 13.70
CA THR A 323 -3.60 -14.40 12.40
C THR A 323 -4.28 -13.05 12.31
N VAL A 324 -3.55 -12.02 11.89
CA VAL A 324 -4.07 -10.71 11.52
C VAL A 324 -3.83 -10.50 10.03
N LEU A 325 -4.90 -10.24 9.30
CA LEU A 325 -4.88 -9.97 7.88
C LEU A 325 -5.31 -8.52 7.63
N PHE A 326 -4.37 -7.70 7.16
CA PHE A 326 -4.63 -6.35 6.72
C PHE A 326 -4.88 -6.38 5.22
N HIS A 327 -6.04 -5.94 4.75
CA HIS A 327 -6.43 -5.92 3.35
C HIS A 327 -6.48 -4.48 2.84
N ASN A 328 -5.57 -4.14 1.92
CA ASN A 328 -5.65 -2.90 1.17
C ASN A 328 -6.56 -3.13 -0.03
N ARG A 329 -7.75 -2.51 0.00
CA ARG A 329 -8.72 -2.63 -1.09
C ARG A 329 -8.16 -2.04 -2.35
N GLU A 330 -7.54 -0.86 -2.29
CA GLU A 330 -7.05 -0.08 -3.42
C GLU A 330 -6.14 -0.88 -4.35
N PHE A 331 -5.16 -1.60 -3.77
CA PHE A 331 -4.14 -2.38 -4.47
C PHE A 331 -4.37 -3.90 -4.39
N ASN A 332 -5.56 -4.33 -3.95
CA ASN A 332 -5.96 -5.75 -3.83
C ASN A 332 -4.85 -6.63 -3.25
N SER A 333 -4.21 -6.14 -2.18
CA SER A 333 -3.03 -6.73 -1.57
C SER A 333 -3.23 -6.89 -0.07
N HIS A 334 -2.47 -7.80 0.52
CA HIS A 334 -2.56 -8.11 1.94
C HIS A 334 -1.23 -7.91 2.65
N HIS A 335 -1.31 -7.52 3.92
CA HIS A 335 -0.27 -7.85 4.89
C HIS A 335 -0.83 -8.91 5.82
N MET A 336 -0.03 -9.92 6.11
CA MET A 336 -0.40 -11.02 6.98
C MET A 336 0.60 -11.07 8.13
N LEU A 337 0.08 -11.06 9.34
CA LEU A 337 0.84 -11.03 10.57
C LEU A 337 0.36 -12.17 11.48
N TYR A 338 1.22 -13.16 11.69
CA TYR A 338 0.99 -14.19 12.71
C TYR A 338 1.53 -13.69 14.04
N ILE A 339 0.67 -13.51 15.03
CA ILE A 339 1.07 -13.03 16.35
C ILE A 339 1.04 -14.14 17.40
N GLN A 340 1.98 -14.03 18.32
CA GLN A 340 2.06 -14.83 19.52
C GLN A 340 2.09 -13.90 20.73
N VAL A 341 1.09 -14.04 21.60
CA VAL A 341 0.87 -13.16 22.75
C VAL A 341 0.56 -13.97 24.00
N ALA A 342 1.16 -13.60 25.13
CA ALA A 342 0.88 -14.20 26.42
C ALA A 342 -0.28 -13.43 27.11
N PRO A 343 -1.23 -14.09 27.78
CA PRO A 343 -2.33 -13.41 28.47
C PRO A 343 -1.87 -12.33 29.47
N GLN A 344 -0.69 -12.53 30.08
CA GLN A 344 -0.09 -11.59 31.01
C GLN A 344 0.20 -10.22 30.38
N VAL A 345 0.49 -10.16 29.07
CA VAL A 345 0.69 -8.88 28.34
C VAL A 345 -0.62 -8.08 28.33
N ILE A 346 -1.76 -8.75 28.20
CA ILE A 346 -3.09 -8.12 28.24
C ILE A 346 -3.43 -7.66 29.66
N GLU A 347 -3.15 -8.51 30.65
CA GLU A 347 -3.37 -8.21 32.07
C GLU A 347 -2.58 -6.98 32.53
N GLN A 348 -1.28 -6.93 32.19
CA GLN A 348 -0.39 -5.83 32.57
C GLN A 348 -0.64 -4.58 31.73
N GLY A 349 -1.16 -4.74 30.51
CA GLY A 349 -1.38 -3.64 29.57
C GLY A 349 -0.08 -3.07 28.98
N GLU A 350 1.00 -3.85 29.02
CA GLU A 350 2.34 -3.54 28.51
C GLU A 350 3.10 -4.84 28.19
N GLY A 351 4.16 -4.74 27.39
CA GLY A 351 5.04 -5.88 27.07
C GLY A 351 5.19 -6.17 25.58
N GLU A 352 5.74 -7.35 25.28
CA GLU A 352 6.11 -7.75 23.92
C GLU A 352 5.07 -8.69 23.28
N ILE A 353 4.67 -8.38 22.05
CA ILE A 353 3.96 -9.28 21.13
C ILE A 353 4.94 -9.71 20.05
N LYS A 354 5.06 -11.02 19.80
CA LYS A 354 5.93 -11.54 18.73
C LYS A 354 5.14 -11.76 17.46
N GLY A 355 5.63 -11.25 16.34
CA GLY A 355 4.96 -11.29 15.05
C GLY A 355 5.81 -11.92 13.96
N GLN A 356 5.21 -12.69 13.06
CA GLN A 356 5.78 -13.06 11.76
C GLN A 356 5.02 -12.34 10.67
N LEU A 357 5.71 -11.48 9.93
CA LEU A 357 5.10 -10.55 8.98
C LEU A 357 5.41 -10.94 7.53
N TYR A 358 4.39 -10.85 6.70
CA TYR A 358 4.43 -10.98 5.25
C TYR A 358 3.68 -9.79 4.63
N THR A 359 4.33 -9.06 3.74
CA THR A 359 3.82 -7.80 3.17
C THR A 359 3.52 -7.91 1.69
N TYR A 360 2.65 -7.02 1.18
CA TYR A 360 2.22 -6.88 -0.21
C TYR A 360 1.91 -8.20 -0.92
N ILE A 361 1.19 -9.10 -0.23
CA ILE A 361 0.83 -10.41 -0.78
C ILE A 361 -0.35 -10.22 -1.74
N PRO A 362 -0.23 -10.63 -3.00
CA PRO A 362 -1.35 -10.58 -3.94
C PRO A 362 -2.55 -11.36 -3.40
N ASN A 363 -3.77 -10.82 -3.52
CA ASN A 363 -5.00 -11.45 -3.02
C ASN A 363 -5.20 -12.90 -3.51
N HIS A 364 -4.85 -13.22 -4.76
CA HIS A 364 -4.99 -14.58 -5.29
C HIS A 364 -4.13 -15.61 -4.54
N ASN A 365 -2.96 -15.20 -4.03
CA ASN A 365 -2.09 -16.09 -3.25
C ASN A 365 -2.71 -16.40 -1.89
N ILE A 366 -3.29 -15.40 -1.21
CA ILE A 366 -3.99 -15.63 0.05
C ILE A 366 -5.25 -16.47 -0.16
N ARG A 367 -6.06 -16.16 -1.18
CA ARG A 367 -7.27 -16.93 -1.45
C ARG A 367 -6.96 -18.42 -1.65
N ASN A 368 -5.85 -18.75 -2.32
CA ASN A 368 -5.42 -20.13 -2.48
C ASN A 368 -5.13 -20.84 -1.15
N LEU A 369 -4.63 -20.15 -0.12
CA LEU A 369 -4.42 -20.72 1.21
C LEU A 369 -5.74 -21.10 1.89
N TYR A 370 -6.83 -20.40 1.54
CA TYR A 370 -8.13 -20.60 2.18
C TYR A 370 -9.15 -21.37 1.33
N LYS A 371 -8.80 -21.79 0.10
CA LYS A 371 -9.69 -22.53 -0.82
C LYS A 371 -10.28 -23.79 -0.21
N GLU A 372 -9.50 -24.54 0.55
CA GLU A 372 -9.94 -25.78 1.22
C GLU A 372 -10.98 -25.52 2.33
N TYR A 373 -11.08 -24.27 2.81
CA TYR A 373 -12.04 -23.84 3.83
C TYR A 373 -13.29 -23.18 3.24
N GLU A 374 -13.30 -22.88 1.92
CA GLU A 374 -14.52 -22.44 1.20
C GLU A 374 -15.46 -23.64 0.92
N GLU A 375 -14.95 -24.88 0.90
CA GLU A 375 -15.69 -26.11 0.55
C GLU A 375 -16.00 -27.05 1.75
N GLY A 376 -15.67 -26.67 2.98
CA GLY A 376 -15.84 -27.52 4.18
C GLY A 376 -16.45 -26.76 5.38
N GLU A 377 -17.36 -27.44 6.09
CA GLU A 377 -18.27 -26.97 7.15
C GLU A 377 -17.83 -25.80 8.06
N PRO A 378 -18.80 -24.99 8.55
CA PRO A 378 -18.53 -23.89 9.47
C PRO A 378 -17.80 -24.38 10.72
N TYR A 379 -16.75 -23.65 11.09
CA TYR A 379 -15.94 -23.85 12.30
C TYR A 379 -16.80 -23.58 13.56
N THR A 380 -17.68 -24.52 13.94
CA THR A 380 -18.39 -24.51 15.23
C THR A 380 -17.75 -25.42 16.27
N ASN A 381 -16.70 -26.18 15.95
CA ASN A 381 -16.24 -27.28 16.80
C ASN A 381 -14.98 -27.04 17.66
N TYR A 382 -14.50 -25.80 17.85
CA TYR A 382 -13.37 -25.53 18.76
C TYR A 382 -13.72 -24.82 20.08
N MET A 383 -15.01 -24.57 20.34
CA MET A 383 -15.51 -24.31 21.70
C MET A 383 -15.91 -25.61 22.43
N GLU A 384 -15.75 -26.76 21.79
CA GLU A 384 -16.06 -28.08 22.34
C GLU A 384 -14.79 -28.93 22.50
N LYS A 385 -14.02 -28.63 23.54
CA LYS A 385 -13.40 -29.65 24.41
C LYS A 385 -12.81 -28.94 25.62
N LYS A 386 -13.50 -29.14 26.75
CA LYS A 386 -13.09 -28.78 28.10
C LYS A 386 -11.68 -29.29 28.41
#